data_AF-A0A3N5LCF2-F1
#
_entry.id   AF-A0A3N5LCF2-F1
#
_cell.length_a   1.000
_cell.length_b   1.000
_cell.length_c   1.000
_cell.angle_alpha   90.00
_cell.angle_beta   90.00
_cell.angle_gamma   90.00
#
_symmetry.space_group_name_H-M   'P 1'
#
loop_
_entity.id
_entity.type
_entity.pdbx_description
1 polymer ?
#
loop_
_entity_poly.entity_id
_entity_poly.type
_entity_poly.pdbx_seq_one_letter_code
_entity_poly.pdbx_strand_id
1 'polypeptide(L)' 'MQTHLVAFEYGTGAVWGYVNAGSRTDIESMIPEVDVFDEPPPWMTEDEVDELRRHAVDVRGHDVLDRLLRRAG' A
#
# COMPACT_ATOMS: atom_id res chain seq x y z
N MET A 1 -3.71 -0.36 15.45
CA MET A 1 -3.50 -0.17 14.00
C MET A 1 -2.64 -1.30 13.51
N GLN A 2 -3.02 -1.90 12.39
CA GLN A 2 -2.26 -2.95 11.71
C GLN A 2 -1.75 -2.38 10.38
N THR A 3 -0.61 -2.89 9.92
CA THR A 3 -0.01 -2.48 8.65
C THR A 3 -0.38 -3.51 7.59
N HIS A 4 -1.01 -3.05 6.52
CA HIS A 4 -1.51 -3.89 5.42
C HIS A 4 -0.74 -3.58 4.15
N LEU A 5 -0.36 -4.64 3.42
CA LEU A 5 0.23 -4.50 2.09
C LEU A 5 -0.88 -4.18 1.09
N VAL A 6 -0.66 -3.15 0.28
CA VAL A 6 -1.58 -2.76 -0.78
C VAL A 6 -0.85 -2.61 -2.11
N ALA A 7 -1.57 -2.81 -3.20
CA ALA A 7 -1.11 -2.45 -4.53
C ALA A 7 -2.17 -1.65 -5.27
N PHE A 8 -1.72 -0.57 -5.92
CA PHE A 8 -2.52 0.16 -6.90
C PHE A 8 -2.14 -0.33 -8.29
N GLU A 9 -3.04 -1.02 -8.98
CA GLU A 9 -2.80 -1.49 -10.36
C GLU A 9 -3.06 -0.37 -11.37
N TYR A 10 -2.08 -0.11 -12.22
CA TYR A 10 -2.19 0.87 -13.31
C TYR A 10 -1.73 0.24 -14.63
N GLY A 11 -2.70 -0.28 -15.39
CA GLY A 11 -2.47 -0.82 -16.74
C GLY A 11 -1.55 -2.04 -16.75
N THR A 12 -0.25 -1.83 -16.98
CA THR A 12 0.78 -2.88 -17.12
C THR A 12 1.66 -3.07 -15.88
N GLY A 13 1.40 -2.35 -14.79
CA GLY A 13 2.16 -2.47 -13.55
C GLY A 13 1.32 -2.18 -12.31
N ALA A 14 1.95 -2.30 -11.14
CA ALA A 14 1.33 -1.98 -9.86
C ALA A 14 2.29 -1.16 -8.99
N VAL A 15 1.76 -0.18 -8.27
CA VAL A 15 2.49 0.53 -7.21
C VAL A 15 2.21 -0.17 -5.90
N TRP A 16 3.25 -0.70 -5.28
CA TRP A 16 3.16 -1.36 -3.98
C TRP A 16 3.42 -0.39 -2.83
N GLY A 17 2.75 -0.62 -1.71
CA GLY A 17 3.02 0.12 -0.49
C GLY A 17 2.33 -0.49 0.72
N TYR A 18 2.60 0.09 1.89
CA TYR A 18 1.95 -0.31 3.12
C TYR A 18 1.06 0.82 3.64
N VAL A 19 -0.11 0.45 4.16
CA VAL A 19 -1.02 1.37 4.83
C VAL A 19 -1.33 0.92 6.23
N ASN A 20 -1.42 1.87 7.16
CA ASN A 20 -1.88 1.62 8.52
C ASN A 20 -3.40 1.81 8.58
N ALA A 21 -4.11 0.76 8.96
CA ALA A 21 -5.57 0.76 9.05
C ALA A 21 -6.06 0.00 10.29
N GLY A 22 -7.34 0.19 10.63
CA GLY A 22 -8.01 -0.60 11.66
C GLY A 22 -8.43 -1.98 11.16
N SER A 23 -8.74 -2.08 9.87
CA SER A 23 -9.19 -3.31 9.22
C SER A 23 -8.96 -3.25 7.71
N ARG A 24 -9.05 -4.40 7.03
CA ARG A 24 -9.11 -4.48 5.57
C ARG A 24 -10.30 -3.68 5.00
N THR A 25 -11.46 -3.78 5.66
CA THR A 25 -12.69 -3.06 5.26
C THR A 25 -12.52 -1.54 5.33
N ASP A 26 -11.73 -1.03 6.27
CA ASP A 26 -11.40 0.40 6.34
C ASP A 26 -10.63 0.84 5.08
N ILE A 27 -9.73 0.00 4.59
CA ILE A 27 -8.93 0.27 3.38
C ILE A 27 -9.83 0.30 2.15
N GLU A 28 -10.61 -0.76 1.95
CA GLU A 28 -11.54 -0.89 0.81
C GLU A 28 -12.57 0.25 0.76
N SER A 29 -12.96 0.80 1.93
CA SER A 29 -13.91 1.92 2.00
C SER A 29 -13.26 3.28 1.72
N MET A 30 -11.98 3.45 2.08
CA MET A 30 -11.29 4.75 2.04
C MET A 30 -10.49 4.95 0.75
N ILE A 31 -9.91 3.88 0.22
CA ILE A 31 -9.10 3.86 -1.00
C ILE A 31 -9.51 2.66 -1.86
N PRO A 32 -10.73 2.67 -2.45
CA PRO A 32 -11.26 1.54 -3.21
C PRO A 32 -10.43 1.19 -4.46
N GLU A 33 -9.50 2.05 -4.88
CA GLU A 33 -8.63 1.85 -6.03
C GLU A 33 -7.43 0.94 -5.76
N VAL A 34 -7.19 0.54 -4.50
CA VAL A 34 -6.09 -0.38 -4.15
C VAL A 34 -6.61 -1.74 -3.72
N ASP A 35 -5.86 -2.77 -4.07
CA ASP A 35 -6.07 -4.13 -3.59
C ASP A 35 -5.21 -4.41 -2.35
N VAL A 36 -5.74 -5.22 -1.43
CA VAL A 36 -5.05 -5.63 -0.19
C VAL A 36 -4.52 -7.04 -0.34
N PHE A 37 -3.23 -7.23 -0.03
CA PHE A 37 -2.50 -8.49 -0.19
C PHE A 37 -2.01 -9.02 1.16
N ASP A 38 -1.97 -10.33 1.30
CA ASP A 38 -1.45 -11.00 2.51
C ASP A 38 0.09 -11.12 2.47
N GLU A 39 0.67 -11.23 1.28
CA GLU A 39 2.11 -11.47 1.07
C GLU A 39 2.69 -10.60 -0.06
N PRO A 40 3.96 -10.14 0.06
CA PRO A 40 4.67 -9.47 -1.03
C PRO A 40 4.87 -10.36 -2.25
N PRO A 41 4.97 -9.78 -3.45
CA PRO A 41 5.24 -10.57 -4.64
C PRO A 41 6.65 -11.17 -4.61
N PRO A 42 6.89 -12.33 -5.26
CA PRO A 42 8.12 -13.12 -5.11
C PRO A 42 9.38 -12.45 -5.68
N TRP A 43 9.23 -11.41 -6.49
CA TRP A 43 10.35 -10.63 -7.03
C TRP A 43 10.81 -9.53 -6.07
N MET A 44 10.03 -9.19 -5.04
CA MET A 44 10.34 -8.13 -4.10
C MET A 44 11.27 -8.68 -3.00
N THR A 45 12.39 -8.00 -2.82
CA THR A 45 13.40 -8.35 -1.81
C THR A 45 12.96 -7.94 -0.41
N GLU A 46 13.53 -8.57 0.62
CA GLU A 46 13.26 -8.21 2.02
C GLU A 46 13.59 -6.74 2.31
N ASP A 47 14.67 -6.22 1.74
CA ASP A 47 15.07 -4.82 1.89
C ASP A 47 14.02 -3.86 1.31
N GLU A 48 13.46 -4.17 0.13
CA GLU A 48 12.37 -3.39 -0.49
C GLU A 48 11.10 -3.45 0.36
N VAL A 49 10.75 -4.63 0.87
CA VAL A 49 9.60 -4.81 1.79
C VAL A 49 9.78 -3.95 3.04
N ASP A 50 10.95 -4.01 3.67
CA ASP A 50 11.25 -3.24 4.88
C ASP A 50 11.26 -1.74 4.61
N GLU A 51 11.74 -1.32 3.43
CA GLU A 51 11.64 0.07 3.02
C GLU A 51 10.18 0.51 2.87
N LEU A 52 9.34 -0.24 2.16
CA LEU A 52 7.92 0.07 2.01
C LEU A 52 7.21 0.13 3.38
N ARG A 53 7.54 -0.78 4.31
CA ARG A 53 6.99 -0.78 5.67
C ARG A 53 7.38 0.46 6.47
N ARG A 54 8.65 0.89 6.40
CA ARG A 54 9.13 2.12 7.09
C ARG A 54 8.38 3.37 6.67
N HIS A 55 7.80 3.36 5.47
CA HIS A 55 7.08 4.48 4.88
C HIS A 55 5.58 4.24 4.82
N ALA A 56 5.05 3.33 5.65
CA ALA A 56 3.63 3.07 5.72
C ALA A 56 2.83 4.34 6.03
N VAL A 57 1.76 4.58 5.28
CA VAL A 57 0.92 5.78 5.40
C VAL A 57 -0.38 5.46 6.13
N ASP A 58 -0.92 6.40 6.90
CA ASP A 58 -2.23 6.22 7.55
C ASP A 58 -3.36 6.33 6.52
N VAL A 59 -4.24 5.33 6.46
CA VAL A 59 -5.36 5.26 5.51
C VAL A 59 -6.36 6.41 5.68
N ARG A 60 -6.38 7.08 6.84
CA ARG A 60 -7.26 8.22 7.14
C ARG A 60 -6.69 9.56 6.72
N GLY A 61 -5.48 9.60 6.15
CA GLY A 61 -4.91 10.82 5.62
C GLY A 61 -5.72 11.35 4.42
N HIS A 62 -5.77 12.67 4.27
CA HIS A 62 -6.03 13.27 2.96
C HIS A 62 -4.80 12.94 2.09
N ASP A 63 -5.00 12.44 0.86
CA ASP A 63 -3.94 12.18 -0.13
C ASP A 63 -3.13 10.87 0.03
N VAL A 64 -3.74 9.80 0.55
CA VAL A 64 -3.08 8.48 0.70
C VAL A 64 -2.57 7.94 -0.65
N LEU A 65 -3.41 7.96 -1.68
CA LEU A 65 -3.05 7.45 -3.00
C LEU A 65 -1.90 8.27 -3.62
N ASP A 66 -1.95 9.60 -3.56
CA ASP A 66 -0.87 10.47 -4.04
C ASP A 66 0.45 10.19 -3.33
N ARG A 67 0.42 9.87 -2.04
CA ARG A 67 1.62 9.52 -1.27
C ARG A 67 2.19 8.15 -1.66
N LEU A 68 1.33 7.18 -1.96
CA LEU A 68 1.76 5.89 -2.51
C LEU A 68 2.39 6.08 -3.90
N LEU A 69 1.74 6.86 -4.77
CA LEU A 69 2.19 7.09 -6.14
C LEU A 69 3.50 7.88 -6.25
N ARG A 70 3.69 8.92 -5.42
CA ARG A 70 4.93 9.72 -5.39
C ARG A 70 6.18 8.92 -5.02
N ARG A 71 6.03 7.72 -4.48
CA ARG A 71 7.14 6.83 -4.13
C ARG A 71 7.59 5.94 -5.30
N ALA A 72 6.72 5.76 -6.30
CA ALA A 72 6.96 4.85 -7.42
C ALA A 72 7.71 5.49 -8.60
N GLY A 73 7.90 6.82 -8.61
CA GLY A 73 8.62 7.57 -9.64
C GLY A 73 9.78 8.35 -9.07
#